data_AF-A0A351WF00-F1
#
_entry.id   AF-A0A351WF00-F1
#
_cell.length_a   1.000
_cell.length_b   1.000
_cell.length_c   1.000
_cell.angle_alpha   90.00
_cell.angle_beta   90.00
_cell.angle_gamma   90.00
#
_symmetry.space_group_name_H-M   'P 1'
#
loop_
_entity.id
_entity.type
_entity.pdbx_description
1 polymer ?
#
loop_
_entity_poly.entity_id
_entity_poly.type
_entity_poly.pdbx_seq_one_letter_code
_entity_poly.pdbx_strand_id
1 'polypeptide(L)'
;MLFAATLSSLAVLAAFSKQPEKPAPVDPVRYQELMEAEVSDISELQQLLLEEFDFYRVITPSFDDFILRQPSSPFLLPFASWSVLPAEFARLPYEYENSIKVYPITIRVDGVAREAVFQSTLTGKRLYALPLGYDPDARFLHASAAPCSSVQILAKLIPSDSVEAWLYVSDRLSAQAVSLQSLDGG
;
A
#
# COMPACT_ATOMS: atom_id res chain seq x y z
N MET A 1 -18.59 -32.08 30.52
CA MET A 1 -17.74 -30.90 30.81
C MET A 1 -16.45 -31.07 30.02
N LEU A 2 -16.34 -30.39 28.88
CA LEU A 2 -15.12 -30.32 28.07
C LEU A 2 -14.43 -28.99 28.39
N PHE A 3 -13.15 -29.04 28.79
CA PHE A 3 -12.28 -27.87 28.88
C PHE A 3 -10.81 -28.29 28.66
N ALA A 4 -10.03 -27.32 28.20
CA ALA A 4 -8.59 -27.30 27.86
C ALA A 4 -8.30 -27.63 26.38
N ALA A 5 -8.13 -26.66 25.47
CA ALA A 5 -7.24 -25.49 25.38
C ALA A 5 -6.00 -25.78 24.49
N THR A 6 -5.94 -25.01 23.40
CA THR A 6 -4.74 -24.40 22.79
C THR A 6 -3.57 -25.31 22.41
N LEU A 7 -3.54 -25.70 21.13
CA LEU A 7 -2.30 -25.94 20.40
C LEU A 7 -2.06 -24.75 19.47
N SER A 8 -1.47 -23.71 20.04
CA SER A 8 -0.81 -22.62 19.31
C SER A 8 0.43 -23.19 18.63
N SER A 9 0.34 -23.54 17.35
CA SER A 9 1.53 -23.76 16.52
C SER A 9 2.05 -22.41 16.01
N LEU A 10 2.71 -21.68 16.92
CA LEU A 10 3.51 -20.50 16.63
C LEU A 10 4.99 -20.90 16.76
N ALA A 11 5.56 -21.57 15.76
CA ALA A 11 6.98 -21.91 15.77
C ALA A 11 7.52 -22.29 14.38
N VAL A 12 7.54 -21.35 13.44
CA VAL A 12 8.57 -21.36 12.38
C VAL A 12 9.05 -19.95 12.15
N LEU A 13 10.07 -19.56 12.91
CA LEU A 13 11.07 -18.58 12.48
C LEU A 13 12.35 -18.93 13.24
N ALA A 14 12.89 -20.10 12.89
CA ALA A 14 14.31 -20.33 13.05
C ALA A 14 15.00 -19.27 12.18
N ALA A 15 15.45 -18.19 12.81
CA ALA A 15 16.28 -17.18 12.19
C ALA A 15 17.55 -17.89 11.69
N PHE A 16 17.56 -18.20 10.40
CA PHE A 16 18.68 -18.80 9.71
C PHE A 16 19.84 -17.80 9.74
N SER A 17 20.73 -17.97 10.69
CA SER A 17 22.05 -17.34 10.70
C SER A 17 22.91 -17.96 9.59
N LYS A 18 22.59 -17.65 8.33
CA LYS A 18 23.54 -17.74 7.22
C LYS A 18 24.08 -16.35 6.97
N GLN A 19 25.41 -16.25 6.82
CA GLN A 19 26.05 -15.04 6.27
C GLN A 19 25.24 -14.50 5.10
N PRO A 20 25.10 -13.17 4.95
CA PRO A 20 24.40 -12.62 3.81
C PRO A 20 25.18 -13.05 2.56
N GLU A 21 24.64 -14.06 1.88
CA GLU A 21 24.98 -14.32 0.49
C GLU A 21 24.80 -12.99 -0.22
N LYS A 22 25.82 -12.57 -0.98
CA LYS A 22 25.75 -11.32 -1.74
C LYS A 22 24.42 -11.34 -2.49
N PRO A 23 23.52 -10.37 -2.25
CA PRO A 23 22.21 -10.38 -2.89
C PRO A 23 22.39 -10.59 -4.38
N ALA A 24 21.65 -11.55 -4.94
CA ALA A 24 21.53 -11.63 -6.38
C ALA A 24 21.08 -10.25 -6.88
N PRO A 25 21.64 -9.77 -8.00
CA PRO A 25 21.21 -8.49 -8.56
C PRO A 25 19.71 -8.54 -8.82
N VAL A 26 18.99 -7.54 -8.28
CA VAL A 26 17.56 -7.34 -8.55
C VAL A 26 17.40 -7.06 -10.04
N ASP A 27 16.30 -7.55 -10.63
CA ASP A 27 15.98 -7.24 -12.03
C ASP A 27 15.87 -5.71 -12.21
N PRO A 28 16.73 -5.09 -13.03
CA PRO A 28 16.73 -3.65 -13.21
C PRO A 28 15.43 -3.12 -13.82
N VAL A 29 14.75 -3.92 -14.66
CA VAL A 29 13.48 -3.51 -15.27
C VAL A 29 12.41 -3.41 -14.19
N ARG A 30 12.32 -4.41 -13.32
CA ARG A 30 11.34 -4.42 -12.23
C ARG A 30 11.61 -3.36 -11.16
N TYR A 31 12.89 -3.10 -10.87
CA TYR A 31 13.25 -1.98 -10.01
C TYR A 31 12.77 -0.66 -10.63
N GLN A 32 13.02 -0.46 -11.92
CA GLN A 32 12.55 0.73 -12.63
C GLN A 32 11.03 0.85 -12.60
N GLU A 33 10.28 -0.21 -12.92
CA GLU A 33 8.81 -0.23 -12.90
C GLU A 33 8.23 0.15 -11.52
N LEU A 34 8.83 -0.32 -10.42
CA LEU A 34 8.37 0.05 -9.09
C LEU A 34 8.72 1.51 -8.76
N MET A 35 9.91 1.97 -9.16
CA MET A 35 10.37 3.34 -8.94
C MET A 35 9.66 4.37 -9.84
N GLU A 36 9.02 3.95 -10.94
CA GLU A 36 8.18 4.82 -11.76
C GLU A 36 6.97 5.39 -10.99
N ALA A 37 6.55 4.71 -9.91
CA ALA A 37 5.51 5.19 -9.00
C ALA A 37 6.08 5.86 -7.72
N GLU A 38 7.38 6.18 -7.69
CA GLU A 38 7.96 6.93 -6.58
C GLU A 38 7.30 8.30 -6.45
N VAL A 39 6.89 8.63 -5.22
CA VAL A 39 6.38 9.96 -4.87
C VAL A 39 7.40 10.70 -4.03
N SER A 40 7.78 11.89 -4.47
CA SER A 40 8.77 12.72 -3.79
C SER A 40 8.13 13.76 -2.88
N ASP A 41 6.86 14.12 -3.14
CA ASP A 41 6.12 15.11 -2.37
C ASP A 41 4.60 14.82 -2.24
N ILE A 42 3.90 15.69 -1.52
CA ILE A 42 2.45 15.57 -1.27
C ILE A 42 1.64 15.79 -2.55
N SER A 43 2.11 16.65 -3.46
CA SER A 43 1.41 17.00 -4.69
C SER A 43 1.46 15.86 -5.72
N GLU A 44 2.58 15.16 -5.83
CA GLU A 44 2.70 13.93 -6.63
C GLU A 44 1.80 12.83 -6.06
N LEU A 45 1.83 12.63 -4.73
CA LEU A 45 0.94 11.69 -4.07
C LEU A 45 -0.54 12.07 -4.31
N GLN A 46 -0.87 13.37 -4.27
CA GLN A 46 -2.21 13.86 -4.58
C GLN A 46 -2.62 13.50 -6.00
N GLN A 47 -1.77 13.77 -6.99
CA GLN A 47 -2.06 13.54 -8.39
C GLN A 47 -2.28 12.05 -8.68
N LEU A 48 -1.38 11.20 -8.19
CA LEU A 48 -1.50 9.74 -8.33
C LEU A 48 -2.82 9.24 -7.76
N LEU A 49 -3.19 9.70 -6.55
CA LEU A 49 -4.44 9.29 -5.91
C LEU A 49 -5.68 9.82 -6.64
N LEU A 50 -5.62 11.04 -7.17
CA LEU A 50 -6.72 11.59 -7.96
C LEU A 50 -6.95 10.78 -9.23
N GLU A 51 -5.88 10.40 -9.94
CA GLU A 51 -5.94 9.56 -11.12
C GLU A 51 -6.52 8.18 -10.80
N GLU A 52 -6.06 7.55 -9.72
CA GLU A 52 -6.62 6.28 -9.25
C GLU A 52 -8.09 6.41 -8.87
N PHE A 53 -8.46 7.45 -8.11
CA PHE A 53 -9.84 7.69 -7.73
C PHE A 53 -10.73 7.86 -8.95
N ASP A 54 -10.33 8.68 -9.92
CA ASP A 54 -11.12 8.87 -11.15
C ASP A 54 -11.28 7.59 -11.95
N PHE A 55 -10.22 6.80 -12.06
CA PHE A 55 -10.25 5.52 -12.75
C PHE A 55 -11.22 4.53 -12.09
N TYR A 56 -11.10 4.35 -10.77
CA TYR A 56 -11.89 3.36 -10.04
C TYR A 56 -13.30 3.81 -9.70
N ARG A 57 -13.54 5.12 -9.62
CA ARG A 57 -14.85 5.72 -9.32
C ARG A 57 -15.94 5.19 -10.25
N VAL A 58 -15.64 4.97 -11.52
CA VAL A 58 -16.59 4.47 -12.53
C VAL A 58 -17.09 3.06 -12.20
N ILE A 59 -16.29 2.26 -11.48
CA ILE A 59 -16.56 0.84 -11.22
C ILE A 59 -16.82 0.53 -9.75
N THR A 60 -16.84 1.54 -8.87
CA THR A 60 -16.99 1.34 -7.43
C THR A 60 -18.47 1.18 -7.05
N PRO A 61 -18.86 0.11 -6.32
CA PRO A 61 -20.22 -0.03 -5.80
C PRO A 61 -20.58 1.07 -4.81
N SER A 62 -21.86 1.46 -4.76
CA SER A 62 -22.36 2.55 -3.91
C SER A 62 -22.57 2.18 -2.43
N PHE A 63 -21.77 1.26 -1.86
CA PHE A 63 -21.90 0.86 -0.45
C PHE A 63 -20.94 1.68 0.42
N ASP A 64 -21.39 2.08 1.62
CA ASP A 64 -20.61 2.95 2.52
C ASP A 64 -19.35 2.28 3.10
N ASP A 65 -19.38 0.95 3.25
CA ASP A 65 -18.27 0.15 3.80
C ASP A 65 -17.44 -0.56 2.72
N PHE A 66 -17.62 -0.20 1.44
CA PHE A 66 -16.85 -0.80 0.36
C PHE A 66 -15.39 -0.35 0.45
N ILE A 67 -14.50 -1.28 0.76
CA ILE A 67 -13.06 -1.05 0.71
C ILE A 67 -12.55 -1.69 -0.58
N LEU A 68 -12.00 -0.87 -1.47
CA LEU A 68 -11.34 -1.39 -2.66
C LEU A 68 -10.00 -2.01 -2.24
N ARG A 69 -9.95 -3.34 -2.21
CA ARG A 69 -8.75 -4.13 -1.89
C ARG A 69 -8.08 -4.77 -3.12
N GLN A 70 -8.64 -4.53 -4.32
CA GLN A 70 -8.09 -5.03 -5.58
C GLN A 70 -6.76 -4.31 -5.89
N PRO A 71 -5.84 -4.93 -6.64
CA PRO A 71 -4.47 -4.43 -6.79
C PRO A 71 -4.49 -3.07 -7.46
N SER A 72 -4.51 -2.02 -6.64
CA SER A 72 -4.10 -0.69 -7.05
C SER A 72 -2.64 -0.83 -7.48
N SER A 73 -2.36 -0.33 -8.68
CA SER A 73 -1.01 -0.27 -9.18
C SER A 73 -0.45 1.10 -8.78
N PRO A 74 0.42 1.20 -7.76
CA PRO A 74 0.88 0.15 -6.86
C PRO A 74 0.38 0.30 -5.40
N PHE A 75 0.01 -0.83 -4.79
CA PHE A 75 -0.28 -0.96 -3.36
C PHE A 75 0.92 -0.61 -2.47
N LEU A 76 2.13 -0.62 -3.04
CA LEU A 76 3.37 -0.23 -2.39
C LEU A 76 3.95 0.98 -3.12
N LEU A 77 4.04 2.12 -2.44
CA LEU A 77 4.48 3.39 -2.98
C LEU A 77 5.85 3.76 -2.41
N PRO A 78 6.92 3.81 -3.24
CA PRO A 78 8.20 4.36 -2.84
C PRO A 78 8.09 5.85 -2.52
N PHE A 79 8.86 6.33 -1.56
CA PHE A 79 8.97 7.76 -1.31
C PHE A 79 10.40 8.22 -1.04
N ALA A 80 10.77 9.33 -1.67
CA ALA A 80 12.14 9.84 -1.67
C ALA A 80 12.57 10.38 -0.30
N SER A 81 11.70 11.12 0.39
CA SER A 81 12.03 11.71 1.70
C SER A 81 10.82 12.02 2.57
N TRP A 82 10.90 11.62 3.84
CA TRP A 82 9.93 12.00 4.87
C TRP A 82 9.90 13.51 5.16
N SER A 83 10.96 14.26 4.85
CA SER A 83 11.01 15.70 5.14
C SER A 83 10.08 16.53 4.26
N VAL A 84 9.63 15.97 3.13
CA VAL A 84 8.76 16.64 2.17
C VAL A 84 7.29 16.39 2.49
N LEU A 85 6.99 15.28 3.16
CA LEU A 85 5.66 14.95 3.66
C LEU A 85 5.36 15.68 4.99
N PRO A 86 4.09 15.77 5.40
CA PRO A 86 3.73 16.34 6.69
C PRO A 86 4.41 15.58 7.84
N ALA A 87 4.76 16.27 8.92
CA ALA A 87 5.52 15.69 10.03
C ALA A 87 4.80 14.49 10.69
N GLU A 88 3.48 14.39 10.54
CA GLU A 88 2.64 13.29 11.00
C GLU A 88 2.98 11.97 10.30
N PHE A 89 3.39 12.02 9.03
CA PHE A 89 3.76 10.85 8.23
C PHE A 89 5.09 10.23 8.72
N ALA A 90 6.05 11.06 9.12
CA ALA A 90 7.33 10.57 9.67
C ALA A 90 7.17 9.82 11.02
N ARG A 91 6.02 9.98 11.68
CA ARG A 91 5.70 9.33 12.97
C ARG A 91 4.76 8.15 12.81
N LEU A 92 4.60 7.64 11.58
CA LEU A 92 3.70 6.54 11.32
C LEU A 92 4.17 5.26 12.01
N PRO A 93 3.26 4.53 12.66
CA PRO A 93 3.55 3.16 13.04
C PRO A 93 3.73 2.34 11.76
N TYR A 94 4.72 1.45 11.78
CA TYR A 94 5.06 0.59 10.65
C TYR A 94 4.81 -0.88 10.98
N GLU A 95 4.60 -1.66 9.94
CA GLU A 95 4.67 -3.12 9.99
C GLU A 95 5.97 -3.58 9.30
N TYR A 96 6.31 -4.85 9.52
CA TYR A 96 7.36 -5.50 8.74
C TYR A 96 6.74 -6.35 7.66
N GLU A 97 7.15 -6.08 6.42
CA GLU A 97 6.89 -6.94 5.28
C GLU A 97 8.24 -7.29 4.66
N ASN A 98 8.52 -8.59 4.53
CA ASN A 98 9.79 -9.05 3.97
C ASN A 98 11.03 -8.52 4.72
N SER A 99 10.92 -8.31 6.04
CA SER A 99 11.95 -7.68 6.91
C SER A 99 12.24 -6.21 6.60
N ILE A 100 11.42 -5.57 5.75
CA ILE A 100 11.47 -4.14 5.44
C ILE A 100 10.30 -3.45 6.14
N LYS A 101 10.55 -2.23 6.62
CA LYS A 101 9.50 -1.41 7.24
C LYS A 101 8.57 -0.88 6.15
N VAL A 102 7.28 -1.16 6.30
CA VAL A 102 6.22 -0.61 5.46
C VAL A 102 5.25 0.15 6.34
N TYR A 103 4.77 1.28 5.84
CA TYR A 103 3.89 2.18 6.59
C TYR A 103 2.49 2.12 5.98
N PRO A 104 1.56 1.36 6.57
CA PRO A 104 0.24 1.17 5.99
C PRO A 104 -0.64 2.42 6.22
N ILE A 105 -1.22 2.90 5.13
CA ILE A 105 -2.10 4.06 5.08
C ILE A 105 -3.45 3.68 4.47
N THR A 106 -4.49 4.26 5.03
CA THR A 106 -5.85 4.21 4.53
C THR A 106 -6.22 5.59 4.03
N ILE A 107 -6.70 5.68 2.80
CA ILE A 107 -7.09 6.93 2.16
C ILE A 107 -8.58 6.83 1.86
N ARG A 108 -9.35 7.83 2.30
CA ARG A 108 -10.81 7.86 2.14
C ARG A 108 -11.22 9.17 1.51
N VAL A 109 -12.13 9.12 0.55
CA VAL A 109 -12.78 10.31 0.00
C VAL A 109 -13.94 10.72 0.90
N ASP A 110 -13.86 11.92 1.48
CA ASP A 110 -14.98 12.57 2.14
C ASP A 110 -15.73 13.42 1.10
N GLY A 111 -16.86 12.91 0.63
CA GLY A 111 -17.69 13.60 -0.36
C GLY A 111 -18.36 14.88 0.15
N VAL A 112 -18.54 15.04 1.47
CA VAL A 112 -19.15 16.22 2.07
C VAL A 112 -18.13 17.34 2.20
N ALA A 113 -16.96 17.02 2.76
CA ALA A 113 -15.86 17.97 2.88
C ALA A 113 -15.15 18.22 1.55
N ARG A 114 -15.34 17.33 0.57
CA ARG A 114 -14.62 17.29 -0.71
C ARG A 114 -13.11 17.17 -0.51
N GLU A 115 -12.72 16.25 0.37
CA GLU A 115 -11.31 16.02 0.73
C GLU A 115 -10.94 14.53 0.62
N ALA A 116 -9.69 14.24 0.29
CA ALA A 116 -9.06 12.95 0.53
C ALA A 116 -8.42 12.96 1.92
N VAL A 117 -8.91 12.09 2.80
CA VAL A 117 -8.44 11.97 4.18
C VAL A 117 -7.48 10.80 4.31
N PHE A 118 -6.27 11.09 4.76
CA PHE A 118 -5.21 10.11 5.02
C PHE A 118 -5.26 9.70 6.48
N GLN A 119 -5.26 8.39 6.72
CA GLN A 119 -5.35 7.79 8.04
C GLN A 119 -4.31 6.68 8.19
N SER A 120 -3.75 6.54 9.38
CA SER A 120 -2.94 5.37 9.69
C SER A 120 -3.84 4.14 9.78
N THR A 121 -3.56 3.10 8.99
CA THR A 121 -4.37 1.87 9.04
C THR A 121 -4.29 1.19 10.40
N LEU A 122 -3.15 1.29 11.08
CA LEU A 122 -2.92 0.63 12.38
C LEU A 122 -3.62 1.32 13.54
N THR A 123 -3.64 2.66 13.53
CA THR A 123 -4.16 3.44 14.67
C THR A 123 -5.53 4.07 14.39
N GLY A 124 -5.97 4.10 13.13
CA GLY A 124 -7.16 4.83 12.69
C GLY A 124 -7.02 6.35 12.79
N LYS A 125 -5.86 6.87 13.22
CA LYS A 125 -5.64 8.30 13.42
C LYS A 125 -5.62 9.02 12.06
N ARG A 126 -6.42 10.11 11.94
CA ARG A 126 -6.31 11.07 10.82
C ARG A 126 -4.95 11.75 10.86
N LEU A 127 -4.22 11.61 9.77
CA LEU A 127 -2.86 12.12 9.59
C LEU A 127 -2.89 13.46 8.89
N TYR A 128 -3.64 13.51 7.79
CA TYR A 128 -3.65 14.64 6.88
C TYR A 128 -4.92 14.62 6.03
N ALA A 129 -5.25 15.74 5.41
CA ALA A 129 -6.33 15.79 4.44
C ALA A 129 -5.99 16.75 3.31
N LEU A 130 -6.35 16.34 2.11
CA LEU A 130 -6.13 17.08 0.88
C LEU A 130 -7.46 17.49 0.29
N PRO A 131 -7.68 18.78 0.00
CA PRO A 131 -8.85 19.20 -0.75
C PRO A 131 -8.80 18.57 -2.15
N LEU A 132 -9.89 17.91 -2.54
CA LEU A 132 -10.06 17.41 -3.88
C LEU A 132 -10.47 18.61 -4.74
N GLY A 133 -9.53 19.12 -5.54
CA GLY A 133 -9.71 20.21 -6.50
C GLY A 133 -10.59 19.81 -7.70
N TYR A 134 -11.69 19.11 -7.43
CA TYR A 134 -12.60 18.56 -8.41
C TYR A 134 -13.44 19.67 -9.05
N ASP A 135 -13.07 20.13 -10.23
CA ASP A 135 -14.05 20.67 -11.18
C ASP A 135 -14.37 19.50 -12.12
N PRO A 136 -15.60 18.95 -12.15
CA PRO A 136 -15.91 17.89 -13.10
C PRO A 136 -15.57 18.41 -14.49
N ASP A 137 -14.54 17.85 -15.12
CA ASP A 137 -14.23 18.08 -16.53
C ASP A 137 -15.55 17.98 -17.30
N ALA A 138 -15.83 18.92 -18.21
CA ALA A 138 -17.16 19.13 -18.77
C ALA A 138 -17.76 17.86 -19.42
N ARG A 139 -16.89 16.92 -19.78
CA ARG A 139 -17.22 15.58 -20.29
C ARG A 139 -17.95 14.68 -19.28
N PHE A 140 -17.90 14.97 -17.98
CA PHE A 140 -18.49 14.20 -16.88
C PHE A 140 -19.55 14.96 -16.08
N LEU A 141 -20.02 16.12 -16.56
CA LEU A 141 -21.14 16.90 -16.00
C LEU A 141 -22.43 16.07 -15.82
N HIS A 142 -22.55 14.95 -16.54
CA HIS A 142 -23.70 14.05 -16.49
C HIS A 142 -23.41 12.67 -15.90
N ALA A 143 -22.17 12.39 -15.48
CA ALA A 143 -21.91 11.23 -14.63
C ALA A 143 -22.65 11.49 -13.31
N SER A 144 -23.52 10.56 -12.90
CA SER A 144 -24.43 10.66 -11.77
C SER A 144 -23.86 11.52 -10.63
N ALA A 145 -24.55 12.62 -10.29
CA ALA A 145 -24.21 13.55 -9.22
C ALA A 145 -24.30 12.93 -7.80
N ALA A 146 -24.35 11.60 -7.69
CA ALA A 146 -24.18 10.92 -6.42
C ALA A 146 -22.73 11.14 -5.98
N PRO A 147 -22.47 11.83 -4.85
CA PRO A 147 -21.11 11.92 -4.33
C PRO A 147 -20.66 10.48 -4.10
N CYS A 148 -19.53 10.09 -4.68
CA CYS A 148 -18.87 8.84 -4.31
C CYS A 148 -18.41 9.00 -2.87
N SER A 149 -19.29 8.66 -1.94
CA SER A 149 -19.12 8.85 -0.50
C SER A 149 -18.20 7.81 0.13
N SER A 150 -17.70 6.84 -0.64
CA SER A 150 -17.13 5.63 -0.05
C SER A 150 -15.96 4.98 -0.79
N VAL A 151 -15.15 5.74 -1.56
CA VAL A 151 -13.90 5.17 -2.05
C VAL A 151 -12.87 5.15 -0.92
N GLN A 152 -12.55 3.96 -0.44
CA GLN A 152 -11.46 3.71 0.50
C GLN A 152 -10.35 2.88 -0.17
N ILE A 153 -9.15 3.45 -0.24
CA ILE A 153 -7.94 2.83 -0.77
C ILE A 153 -7.01 2.47 0.39
N LEU A 154 -6.39 1.29 0.30
CA LEU A 154 -5.31 0.87 1.18
C LEU A 154 -4.01 0.91 0.39
N ALA A 155 -2.98 1.52 0.97
CA ALA A 155 -1.65 1.58 0.39
C ALA A 155 -0.58 1.41 1.48
N LYS A 156 0.65 1.10 1.07
CA LYS A 156 1.83 0.98 1.93
C LYS A 156 2.91 1.90 1.39
N LEU A 157 3.46 2.74 2.26
CA LEU A 157 4.64 3.54 1.92
C LEU A 157 5.91 2.75 2.24
N ILE A 158 6.91 2.80 1.36
CA ILE A 158 8.24 2.22 1.56
C ILE A 158 9.33 3.27 1.25
N PRO A 159 10.37 3.44 2.09
CA PRO A 159 11.48 4.33 1.76
C PRO A 159 12.16 3.89 0.46
N SER A 160 12.45 4.81 -0.46
CA SER A 160 13.06 4.48 -1.76
C SER A 160 14.39 3.72 -1.63
N ASP A 161 15.18 4.06 -0.63
CA ASP A 161 16.44 3.38 -0.26
C ASP A 161 16.25 1.94 0.27
N SER A 162 15.00 1.54 0.58
CA SER A 162 14.65 0.18 0.98
C SER A 162 14.01 -0.66 -0.15
N VAL A 163 13.80 -0.08 -1.33
CA VAL A 163 13.10 -0.74 -2.45
C VAL A 163 13.87 -1.95 -2.98
N GLU A 164 15.17 -1.81 -3.26
CA GLU A 164 15.99 -2.93 -3.75
C GLU A 164 16.00 -4.10 -2.75
N ALA A 165 16.13 -3.79 -1.45
CA ALA A 165 16.11 -4.80 -0.41
C ALA A 165 14.75 -5.52 -0.33
N TRP A 166 13.65 -4.79 -0.48
CA TRP A 166 12.31 -5.38 -0.51
C TRP A 166 12.12 -6.30 -1.73
N LEU A 167 12.50 -5.84 -2.92
CA LEU A 167 12.43 -6.64 -4.16
C LEU A 167 13.24 -7.92 -4.04
N TYR A 168 14.49 -7.81 -3.58
CA TYR A 168 15.36 -8.97 -3.37
C TYR A 168 14.73 -10.00 -2.43
N VAL A 169 14.22 -9.56 -1.27
CA VAL A 169 13.60 -10.50 -0.31
C VAL A 169 12.32 -11.10 -0.88
N SER A 170 11.49 -10.29 -1.53
CA SER A 170 10.25 -10.73 -2.17
C SER A 170 10.52 -11.84 -3.20
N ASP A 171 11.56 -11.70 -4.00
CA ASP A 171 11.90 -12.66 -5.06
C ASP A 171 12.44 -13.96 -4.52
N ARG A 172 13.31 -13.87 -3.52
CA ARG A 172 13.79 -15.05 -2.80
C ARG A 172 12.62 -15.83 -2.17
N LEU A 173 11.66 -15.15 -1.54
CA LEU A 173 10.49 -15.80 -0.96
C LEU A 173 9.60 -16.44 -2.03
N SER A 174 9.44 -15.77 -3.17
CA SER A 174 8.68 -16.28 -4.31
C SER A 174 9.32 -17.54 -4.89
N ALA A 175 10.64 -17.55 -5.08
CA ALA A 175 11.39 -18.71 -5.54
C ALA A 175 11.33 -19.88 -4.55
N GLN A 176 11.42 -19.60 -3.24
CA GLN A 176 11.26 -20.61 -2.19
C GLN A 176 9.85 -21.22 -2.20
N ALA A 177 8.80 -20.40 -2.35
CA ALA A 177 7.43 -20.88 -2.42
C ALA A 177 7.19 -21.82 -3.61
N VAL A 178 7.71 -21.48 -4.80
CA VAL A 178 7.65 -22.34 -5.99
C VAL A 178 8.40 -23.66 -5.75
N SER A 179 9.58 -23.60 -5.15
CA SER A 179 10.35 -24.80 -4.83
C SER A 179 9.62 -25.74 -3.86
N LEU A 180 8.94 -25.20 -2.85
CA LEU A 180 8.16 -26.00 -1.90
C LEU A 180 6.95 -26.65 -2.56
N GLN A 181 6.24 -25.92 -3.43
CA GLN A 181 5.10 -26.48 -4.18
C GLN A 181 5.51 -27.63 -5.12
N SER A 182 6.74 -27.61 -5.64
CA SER A 182 7.26 -28.70 -6.48
C SER A 182 7.62 -29.98 -5.71
N LEU A 183 7.82 -29.89 -4.39
CA LEU A 183 8.19 -31.02 -3.52
C LEU A 183 6.97 -31.77 -2.97
N ASP A 184 5.82 -31.11 -2.80
CA ASP A 184 4.56 -31.72 -2.34
C ASP A 184 3.77 -32.46 -3.45
N GLY A 185 4.27 -32.45 -4.69
CA GLY A 185 3.63 -33.05 -5.86
C GLY A 185 4.18 -34.42 -6.32
N GLY A 186 4.93 -35.14 -5.46
CA GLY A 186 5.59 -36.41 -5.78
C GLY A 186 5.05 -37.61 -5.03
#